data_AF-A0AAE0QNN5-F1
#
_entry.id   AF-A0AAE0QNN5-F1
#
_cell.length_a   1.000
_cell.length_b   1.000
_cell.length_c   1.000
_cell.angle_alpha   90.00
_cell.angle_beta   90.00
_cell.angle_gamma   90.00
#
_symmetry.space_group_name_H-M   'P 1'
#
loop_
_entity.id
_entity.type
_entity.pdbx_description
1 polymer ?
#
loop_
_entity_poly.entity_id
_entity_poly.type
_entity_poly.pdbx_seq_one_letter_code
_entity_poly.pdbx_strand_id
1 'polypeptide(L)'
;MLRSSTITQQAPLPSEPPVEKEVELKVCEPDGLSVPSSVMKLCLGGKNKENVEGAGRQVDLKLQEIDTHMNHLRESCGELVRFESFADHCLNHCFERDGGKEQQNREQNLDGYLPVNKGGRPRQHLLSLTRRAQKHRLRELKNQVKVFADKEEGGDVKSVCLTLFLLALRAGNEHKQADELEAMMQGRGLGLHPAVCLAIRVNTFLSCSQYHKMYRTVKATTSIDDVPADSIARRFRYDVALVSALKDLEEDIMEGLRERGLDDSKCTSGFTVVIKESCDGMGDVIEGEDEAVTIFQEPKPNSELSCRPLCLMSTGYDEKMVRDMEGLEASGSTYICTLCDSTRAEASQNMVLHSITRSHDENLERYEIWRTNPFSESVEELRDRVKGVSAKPFMETQPTLDALHCDIGNATEFYKIFQDEIGEVYLKNNPTREERRCWRSALDKQLRKKMKLKPVMRMNGNYARRLMTREAVEAVCELVLSEERREALKELMELYLQMKPVWRSTCPARDCPDQLCRYSFNSQRFAELLSSTFKYRYDGKITNYLHKTLAHVPEIVERDGSIGAWASEGNESGNKLFRRFHVW
;
A
#
# COMPACT_ATOMS: atom_id res chain seq x y z
N MET A 1 -46.48 -56.75 -15.45
CA MET A 1 -45.72 -57.91 -16.00
C MET A 1 -44.26 -57.77 -15.60
N LEU A 2 -43.65 -58.88 -15.19
CA LEU A 2 -42.20 -59.23 -15.11
C LEU A 2 -41.11 -58.12 -15.06
N ARG A 3 -40.34 -58.16 -13.94
CA ARG A 3 -38.84 -58.20 -13.77
C ARG A 3 -37.97 -57.14 -14.49
N SER A 4 -37.03 -56.38 -13.89
CA SER A 4 -36.07 -56.57 -12.77
C SER A 4 -34.73 -57.27 -13.14
N SER A 5 -33.66 -56.45 -13.29
CA SER A 5 -32.20 -56.74 -13.34
C SER A 5 -31.45 -55.44 -13.76
N THR A 6 -30.43 -54.83 -13.12
CA THR A 6 -29.58 -55.09 -11.93
C THR A 6 -28.29 -55.91 -12.16
N ILE A 7 -27.13 -55.40 -11.66
CA ILE A 7 -25.73 -55.94 -11.67
C ILE A 7 -25.02 -55.74 -13.05
N THR A 8 -23.79 -55.21 -13.16
CA THR A 8 -22.51 -55.61 -12.49
C THR A 8 -21.53 -54.45 -12.26
N GLN A 9 -20.76 -54.51 -11.17
CA GLN A 9 -19.53 -53.73 -10.95
C GLN A 9 -18.31 -54.43 -11.59
N GLN A 10 -17.27 -53.68 -11.94
CA GLN A 10 -15.92 -54.24 -12.08
C GLN A 10 -14.87 -53.20 -11.66
N ALA A 11 -13.92 -53.62 -10.81
CA ALA A 11 -12.87 -52.76 -10.25
C ALA A 11 -11.54 -52.89 -11.02
N PRO A 12 -10.66 -51.87 -11.01
CA PRO A 12 -9.39 -51.89 -11.74
C PRO A 12 -8.19 -52.37 -10.89
N LEU A 13 -7.26 -53.10 -11.53
CA LEU A 13 -5.90 -53.44 -11.07
C LEU A 13 -5.04 -53.80 -12.31
N PRO A 14 -3.69 -53.68 -12.26
CA PRO A 14 -2.89 -52.54 -11.83
C PRO A 14 -1.88 -52.08 -12.93
N SER A 15 -1.03 -51.11 -12.58
CA SER A 15 -0.03 -50.39 -13.40
C SER A 15 1.10 -51.19 -14.06
N GLU A 16 1.65 -50.66 -15.17
CA GLU A 16 3.10 -50.64 -15.49
C GLU A 16 3.44 -49.41 -16.41
N PRO A 17 4.72 -49.03 -16.64
CA PRO A 17 5.17 -47.61 -16.65
C PRO A 17 5.18 -46.88 -18.00
N PRO A 18 5.36 -45.53 -18.02
CA PRO A 18 5.38 -44.73 -19.24
C PRO A 18 6.68 -44.88 -20.05
N VAL A 19 6.54 -44.83 -21.38
CA VAL A 19 7.65 -44.76 -22.33
C VAL A 19 8.01 -43.30 -22.57
N GLU A 20 9.27 -42.94 -22.31
CA GLU A 20 9.84 -41.63 -22.62
C GLU A 20 9.77 -41.34 -24.12
N LYS A 21 9.35 -40.13 -24.49
CA LYS A 21 9.51 -39.59 -25.84
C LYS A 21 10.27 -38.28 -25.78
N GLU A 22 11.50 -38.33 -26.25
CA GLU A 22 12.28 -37.16 -26.62
C GLU A 22 11.51 -36.34 -27.67
N VAL A 23 11.50 -35.01 -27.52
CA VAL A 23 10.97 -34.10 -28.53
C VAL A 23 12.13 -33.34 -29.15
N GLU A 24 12.44 -33.65 -30.41
CA GLU A 24 13.47 -32.97 -31.19
C GLU A 24 13.11 -31.49 -31.42
N LEU A 25 14.06 -30.60 -31.12
CA LEU A 25 14.03 -29.20 -31.51
C LEU A 25 14.29 -29.06 -33.02
N LYS A 26 13.30 -28.59 -33.78
CA LYS A 26 13.48 -28.15 -35.17
C LYS A 26 13.56 -26.63 -35.28
N VAL A 27 14.64 -26.16 -35.89
CA VAL A 27 14.91 -24.75 -36.18
C VAL A 27 14.38 -24.39 -37.56
N CYS A 28 13.67 -23.26 -37.67
CA CYS A 28 13.39 -22.56 -38.92
C CYS A 28 13.62 -21.06 -38.71
N GLU A 29 14.42 -20.42 -39.58
CA GLU A 29 14.49 -18.95 -39.73
C GLU A 29 13.73 -18.51 -41.03
N PRO A 30 13.77 -17.25 -41.51
CA PRO A 30 12.54 -16.46 -41.51
C PRO A 30 12.17 -15.82 -42.87
N ASP A 31 10.93 -15.33 -43.01
CA ASP A 31 10.59 -14.41 -44.11
C ASP A 31 9.50 -13.37 -43.75
N GLY A 32 9.91 -12.09 -43.77
CA GLY A 32 9.20 -11.00 -44.46
C GLY A 32 7.85 -10.41 -44.00
N LEU A 33 7.89 -9.39 -43.12
CA LEU A 33 7.06 -8.13 -43.11
C LEU A 33 5.49 -8.22 -43.09
N SER A 34 4.72 -7.35 -42.39
CA SER A 34 4.99 -6.02 -41.82
C SER A 34 4.05 -5.69 -40.63
N VAL A 35 4.49 -4.81 -39.72
CA VAL A 35 3.73 -4.28 -38.57
C VAL A 35 4.11 -2.80 -38.33
N PRO A 36 3.18 -1.89 -37.98
CA PRO A 36 3.52 -0.55 -37.50
C PRO A 36 3.78 -0.54 -35.97
N SER A 37 4.96 -0.04 -35.60
CA SER A 37 5.41 0.49 -34.30
C SER A 37 4.36 0.71 -33.19
N SER A 38 4.62 0.39 -31.91
CA SER A 38 5.81 0.88 -31.17
C SER A 38 6.19 0.04 -29.94
N VAL A 39 7.40 -0.53 -29.93
CA VAL A 39 8.03 -1.12 -28.73
C VAL A 39 9.52 -0.73 -28.71
N MET A 40 10.01 -0.12 -27.62
CA MET A 40 11.45 0.10 -27.43
C MET A 40 12.09 -1.13 -26.80
N LYS A 41 13.10 -1.68 -27.48
CA LYS A 41 13.89 -2.84 -27.04
C LYS A 41 15.28 -2.38 -26.60
N LEU A 42 15.60 -2.54 -25.31
CA LEU A 42 16.94 -2.30 -24.78
C LEU A 42 17.78 -3.57 -24.88
N CYS A 43 18.88 -3.51 -25.61
CA CYS A 43 19.88 -4.59 -25.68
C CYS A 43 21.12 -4.18 -24.85
N LEU A 44 21.44 -4.95 -23.81
CA LEU A 44 22.72 -4.84 -23.10
C LEU A 44 23.66 -5.94 -23.58
N GLY A 45 24.76 -5.54 -24.22
CA GLY A 45 25.79 -6.46 -24.71
C GLY A 45 26.79 -6.82 -23.62
N GLY A 46 26.81 -8.08 -23.21
CA GLY A 46 27.89 -8.62 -22.37
C GLY A 46 29.17 -8.89 -23.16
N LYS A 47 30.33 -8.74 -22.52
CA LYS A 47 31.60 -9.33 -22.95
C LYS A 47 32.25 -10.09 -21.79
N ASN A 48 32.87 -11.22 -22.12
CA ASN A 48 33.35 -12.21 -21.16
C ASN A 48 34.72 -11.87 -20.53
N LYS A 49 34.91 -12.39 -19.32
CA LYS A 49 36.13 -12.93 -18.68
C LYS A 49 37.51 -12.58 -19.27
N GLU A 50 38.38 -12.05 -18.41
CA GLU A 50 39.76 -12.55 -18.22
C GLU A 50 40.12 -12.56 -16.72
N ASN A 51 41.31 -13.07 -16.37
CA ASN A 51 41.56 -13.78 -15.11
C ASN A 51 42.09 -12.94 -13.92
N VAL A 52 41.99 -13.56 -12.74
CA VAL A 52 42.65 -13.17 -11.48
C VAL A 52 44.13 -13.53 -11.51
N GLU A 53 45.01 -12.58 -11.15
CA GLU A 53 46.21 -12.77 -10.28
C GLU A 53 47.04 -11.47 -10.13
N GLY A 54 47.70 -11.25 -8.98
CA GLY A 54 48.95 -10.46 -8.96
C GLY A 54 49.03 -9.09 -8.26
N ALA A 55 48.03 -8.61 -7.50
CA ALA A 55 48.08 -7.28 -6.85
C ALA A 55 48.96 -7.16 -5.58
N GLY A 56 49.90 -8.09 -5.34
CA GLY A 56 50.70 -8.20 -4.10
C GLY A 56 52.18 -7.79 -4.19
N ARG A 57 52.69 -7.38 -5.36
CA ARG A 57 54.13 -7.09 -5.57
C ARG A 57 54.49 -5.65 -5.91
N GLN A 58 53.50 -4.75 -6.03
CA GLN A 58 53.73 -3.36 -6.43
C GLN A 58 53.76 -2.36 -5.25
N VAL A 59 53.50 -2.82 -4.03
CA VAL A 59 53.49 -2.00 -2.81
C VAL A 59 54.88 -1.95 -2.14
N ASP A 60 55.59 -3.08 -2.06
CA ASP A 60 56.93 -3.14 -1.42
C ASP A 60 57.99 -2.31 -2.14
N LEU A 61 57.96 -2.25 -3.48
CA LEU A 61 58.96 -1.50 -4.26
C LEU A 61 58.88 0.02 -4.02
N LYS A 62 57.67 0.57 -3.82
CA LYS A 62 57.51 2.01 -3.51
C LYS A 62 57.86 2.37 -2.06
N LEU A 63 57.78 1.43 -1.12
CA LEU A 63 58.27 1.65 0.24
C LEU A 63 59.81 1.69 0.30
N GLN A 64 60.50 0.90 -0.53
CA GLN A 64 61.98 0.95 -0.62
C GLN A 64 62.52 2.24 -1.27
N GLU A 65 61.82 2.81 -2.27
CA GLU A 65 62.22 4.09 -2.89
C GLU A 65 62.10 5.29 -1.93
N ILE A 66 61.12 5.28 -1.02
CA ILE A 66 60.95 6.35 -0.02
C ILE A 66 62.04 6.27 1.06
N ASP A 67 62.40 5.06 1.51
CA ASP A 67 63.42 4.88 2.55
C ASP A 67 64.84 5.18 2.03
N THR A 68 65.14 4.87 0.76
CA THR A 68 66.39 5.30 0.11
C THR A 68 66.47 6.81 -0.08
N HIS A 69 65.37 7.49 -0.42
CA HIS A 69 65.37 8.94 -0.55
C HIS A 69 65.52 9.67 0.81
N MET A 70 64.94 9.13 1.88
CA MET A 70 65.08 9.68 3.24
C MET A 70 66.50 9.49 3.82
N ASN A 71 67.19 8.40 3.48
CA ASN A 71 68.55 8.16 3.96
C ASN A 71 69.61 9.04 3.25
N HIS A 72 69.43 9.40 1.98
CA HIS A 72 70.36 10.32 1.29
C HIS A 72 70.32 11.78 1.79
N LEU A 73 69.34 12.17 2.60
CA LEU A 73 69.34 13.46 3.32
C LEU A 73 70.12 13.42 4.65
N ARG A 74 70.72 12.28 5.00
CA ARG A 74 71.38 12.04 6.29
C ARG A 74 72.91 12.01 6.22
N GLU A 75 73.50 12.19 5.04
CA GLU A 75 74.96 12.15 4.83
C GLU A 75 75.59 13.55 4.82
N SER A 76 75.77 14.12 6.02
CA SER A 76 76.88 15.04 6.31
C SER A 76 77.13 15.05 7.82
N CYS A 77 78.40 14.91 8.26
CA CYS A 77 78.87 14.86 9.65
C CYS A 77 78.62 13.55 10.44
N GLY A 78 77.40 13.02 10.49
CA GLY A 78 77.13 11.69 11.09
C GLY A 78 77.10 11.62 12.63
N GLU A 79 77.11 12.74 13.35
CA GLU A 79 76.92 12.79 14.80
C GLU A 79 75.44 12.82 15.23
N LEU A 80 75.12 12.26 16.39
CA LEU A 80 73.77 12.26 16.97
C LEU A 80 73.55 13.47 17.89
N VAL A 81 72.85 14.48 17.37
CA VAL A 81 72.57 15.75 18.08
C VAL A 81 71.13 15.78 18.61
N ARG A 82 70.91 16.32 19.82
CA ARG A 82 69.55 16.52 20.37
C ARG A 82 68.82 17.63 19.59
N PHE A 83 67.52 17.45 19.39
CA PHE A 83 66.68 18.31 18.53
C PHE A 83 66.77 19.82 18.86
N GLU A 84 66.87 20.17 20.14
CA GLU A 84 66.95 21.56 20.63
C GLU A 84 68.28 22.25 20.28
N SER A 85 69.36 21.48 20.03
CA SER A 85 70.70 21.95 19.66
C SER A 85 71.01 21.82 18.17
N PHE A 86 70.04 21.39 17.34
CA PHE A 86 70.25 21.12 15.92
C PHE A 86 70.58 22.38 15.11
N ALA A 87 69.98 23.52 15.46
CA ALA A 87 70.23 24.79 14.78
C ALA A 87 71.69 25.29 14.94
N ASP A 88 72.26 25.16 16.14
CA ASP A 88 73.64 25.56 16.42
C ASP A 88 74.65 24.62 15.74
N HIS A 89 74.35 23.32 15.67
CA HIS A 89 75.15 22.34 14.93
C HIS A 89 75.21 22.66 13.43
N CYS A 90 74.08 23.03 12.81
CA CYS A 90 74.06 23.48 11.41
C CYS A 90 74.84 24.78 11.18
N LEU A 91 74.86 25.70 12.16
CA LEU A 91 75.63 26.95 12.07
C LEU A 91 77.15 26.70 12.13
N ASN A 92 77.61 25.75 12.95
CA ASN A 92 79.04 25.40 13.01
C ASN A 92 79.58 24.89 11.67
N HIS A 93 78.82 24.07 10.93
CA HIS A 93 79.22 23.64 9.58
C HIS A 93 79.22 24.75 8.52
N CYS A 94 78.60 25.91 8.78
CA CYS A 94 78.78 27.08 7.92
C CYS A 94 80.09 27.84 8.18
N PHE A 95 80.69 27.71 9.37
CA PHE A 95 81.97 28.37 9.70
C PHE A 95 83.20 27.56 9.29
N GLU A 96 83.11 26.23 9.17
CA GLU A 96 84.25 25.39 8.75
C GLU A 96 84.55 25.45 7.24
N ARG A 97 83.71 26.09 6.43
CA ARG A 97 83.82 26.05 4.96
C ARG A 97 84.56 27.22 4.30
N ASP A 98 84.95 28.25 5.06
CA ASP A 98 85.84 29.33 4.63
C ASP A 98 86.84 29.65 5.76
N GLY A 99 88.00 28.99 5.75
CA GLY A 99 88.89 28.98 6.93
C GLY A 99 90.32 28.47 6.74
N GLY A 100 90.93 28.65 5.56
CA GLY A 100 92.35 28.37 5.35
C GLY A 100 92.91 29.21 4.20
N LYS A 101 93.83 30.16 4.38
CA LYS A 101 94.79 30.36 5.48
C LYS A 101 94.97 31.85 5.75
N GLU A 102 95.07 32.25 7.01
CA GLU A 102 96.09 33.21 7.45
C GLU A 102 96.33 33.05 8.95
N GLN A 103 97.59 33.20 9.36
CA GLN A 103 98.09 32.89 10.69
C GLN A 103 98.61 34.18 11.32
N GLN A 104 98.35 34.39 12.62
CA GLN A 104 98.70 35.59 13.41
C GLN A 104 97.90 36.88 13.13
N ASN A 105 96.78 37.06 13.83
CA ASN A 105 96.80 37.99 14.97
C ASN A 105 95.65 37.73 15.94
N ARG A 106 95.87 38.04 17.22
CA ARG A 106 94.89 37.86 18.30
C ARG A 106 94.36 39.24 18.70
N GLU A 107 93.07 39.29 19.01
CA GLU A 107 92.34 40.41 19.65
C GLU A 107 91.90 41.59 18.75
N GLN A 108 90.75 42.17 19.14
CA GLN A 108 90.13 43.42 18.65
C GLN A 108 89.37 43.40 17.31
N ASN A 109 88.08 42.99 17.35
CA ASN A 109 86.94 43.89 17.08
C ASN A 109 85.58 43.16 17.24
N LEU A 110 84.76 43.59 18.20
CA LEU A 110 83.34 43.27 18.30
C LEU A 110 82.57 44.56 17.97
N ASP A 111 81.91 44.66 16.81
CA ASP A 111 80.60 45.32 16.70
C ASP A 111 79.92 45.08 15.33
N GLY A 112 78.58 45.17 15.31
CA GLY A 112 77.81 45.59 14.13
C GLY A 112 77.34 44.53 13.13
N TYR A 113 76.16 43.92 13.37
CA TYR A 113 75.04 43.78 12.41
C TYR A 113 73.87 43.00 13.05
N LEU A 114 72.86 43.71 13.58
CA LEU A 114 71.62 43.10 14.07
C LEU A 114 70.50 43.14 13.00
N PRO A 115 69.70 42.07 12.82
CA PRO A 115 68.64 42.04 11.82
C PRO A 115 67.46 42.97 12.19
N VAL A 116 67.16 43.93 11.32
CA VAL A 116 66.08 44.90 11.53
C VAL A 116 64.72 44.29 11.22
N ASN A 117 63.82 44.28 12.21
CA ASN A 117 62.43 43.85 12.04
C ASN A 117 61.67 44.85 11.15
N LYS A 118 61.23 44.40 9.96
CA LYS A 118 60.49 45.21 8.98
C LYS A 118 59.03 45.52 9.38
N GLY A 119 58.58 45.03 10.53
CA GLY A 119 57.22 45.19 11.03
C GLY A 119 56.18 44.41 10.22
N GLY A 120 54.91 44.60 10.58
CA GLY A 120 53.77 43.94 9.94
C GLY A 120 52.64 43.68 10.93
N ARG A 121 51.40 43.59 10.43
CA ARG A 121 50.25 43.25 11.28
C ARG A 121 50.41 41.83 11.83
N PRO A 122 50.28 41.60 13.16
CA PRO A 122 50.36 40.27 13.75
C PRO A 122 49.42 39.28 13.06
N ARG A 123 49.94 38.09 12.73
CA ARG A 123 49.16 37.05 12.04
C ARG A 123 48.10 36.49 13.00
N GLN A 124 46.83 36.72 12.68
CA GLN A 124 45.70 36.18 13.43
C GLN A 124 45.55 34.67 13.21
N HIS A 125 44.94 33.97 14.18
CA HIS A 125 44.62 32.55 14.07
C HIS A 125 43.62 32.29 12.92
N LEU A 126 43.70 31.14 12.26
CA LEU A 126 42.91 30.89 11.05
C LEU A 126 41.39 30.88 11.32
N LEU A 127 40.99 30.36 12.49
CA LEU A 127 39.58 30.26 12.88
C LEU A 127 38.94 31.61 13.26
N SER A 128 39.74 32.63 13.62
CA SER A 128 39.25 33.97 13.97
C SER A 128 39.15 34.91 12.76
N LEU A 129 39.34 34.41 11.54
CA LEU A 129 39.33 35.18 10.30
C LEU A 129 38.00 35.05 9.56
N THR A 130 37.59 36.11 8.86
CA THR A 130 36.43 36.06 7.95
C THR A 130 36.68 35.09 6.79
N ARG A 131 35.62 34.50 6.20
CA ARG A 131 35.74 33.58 5.06
C ARG A 131 36.60 34.13 3.90
N ARG A 132 36.55 35.45 3.64
CA ARG A 132 37.38 36.11 2.61
C ARG A 132 38.87 36.11 2.98
N ALA A 133 39.20 36.37 4.25
CA ALA A 133 40.57 36.33 4.74
C ALA A 133 41.10 34.89 4.85
N GLN A 134 40.28 33.91 5.25
CA GLN A 134 40.61 32.48 5.19
C GLN A 134 40.88 32.01 3.75
N LYS A 135 40.01 32.37 2.79
CA LYS A 135 40.21 32.07 1.36
C LYS A 135 41.51 32.65 0.81
N HIS A 136 41.95 33.82 1.28
CA HIS A 136 43.23 34.41 0.89
C HIS A 136 44.41 33.69 1.55
N ARG A 137 44.34 33.44 2.87
CA ARG A 137 45.34 32.68 3.66
C ARG A 137 45.62 31.29 3.11
N LEU A 138 44.58 30.58 2.67
CA LEU A 138 44.65 29.19 2.19
C LEU A 138 44.73 29.09 0.67
N ARG A 139 44.93 30.20 -0.07
CA ARG A 139 44.87 30.21 -1.54
C ARG A 139 45.83 29.20 -2.16
N GLU A 140 47.06 29.13 -1.66
CA GLU A 140 48.10 28.27 -2.22
C GLU A 140 47.80 26.79 -1.99
N LEU A 141 47.56 26.41 -0.72
CA LEU A 141 47.15 25.05 -0.35
C LEU A 141 45.88 24.61 -1.09
N LYS A 142 44.90 25.51 -1.28
CA LYS A 142 43.69 25.21 -2.05
C LYS A 142 44.01 24.90 -3.53
N ASN A 143 44.99 25.57 -4.13
CA ASN A 143 45.41 25.29 -5.50
C ASN A 143 46.14 23.95 -5.58
N GLN A 144 46.99 23.63 -4.60
CA GLN A 144 47.69 22.35 -4.50
C GLN A 144 46.72 21.17 -4.35
N VAL A 145 45.75 21.27 -3.42
CA VAL A 145 44.71 20.24 -3.23
C VAL A 145 43.82 20.07 -4.46
N LYS A 146 43.55 21.15 -5.21
CA LYS A 146 42.87 21.07 -6.51
C LYS A 146 43.67 20.29 -7.53
N VAL A 147 44.94 20.66 -7.75
CA VAL A 147 45.83 19.96 -8.71
C VAL A 147 46.03 18.50 -8.33
N PHE A 148 46.01 18.14 -7.05
CA PHE A 148 46.00 16.76 -6.58
C PHE A 148 44.68 16.04 -6.94
N ALA A 149 43.53 16.61 -6.55
CA ALA A 149 42.22 16.02 -6.83
C ALA A 149 41.97 15.84 -8.34
N ASP A 150 42.36 16.82 -9.16
CA ASP A 150 42.22 16.79 -10.63
C ASP A 150 43.09 15.68 -11.28
N LYS A 151 44.14 15.19 -10.59
CA LYS A 151 45.05 14.14 -11.08
C LYS A 151 44.68 12.73 -10.62
N GLU A 152 44.40 12.56 -9.33
CA GLU A 152 44.21 11.25 -8.73
C GLU A 152 42.73 10.87 -8.56
N GLU A 153 41.84 11.86 -8.37
CA GLU A 153 40.47 11.67 -7.87
C GLU A 153 39.41 12.32 -8.78
N GLY A 154 39.71 12.48 -10.07
CA GLY A 154 38.79 13.02 -11.09
C GLY A 154 38.27 14.44 -10.83
N GLY A 155 38.91 15.20 -9.94
CA GLY A 155 38.52 16.56 -9.54
C GLY A 155 37.57 16.65 -8.33
N ASP A 156 37.29 15.56 -7.60
CA ASP A 156 36.46 15.64 -6.38
C ASP A 156 37.23 16.20 -5.17
N VAL A 157 37.44 17.52 -5.23
CA VAL A 157 38.02 18.32 -4.14
C VAL A 157 37.21 18.19 -2.84
N LYS A 158 35.90 17.87 -2.89
CA LYS A 158 35.07 17.77 -1.68
C LYS A 158 35.42 16.50 -0.92
N SER A 159 35.43 15.35 -1.58
CA SER A 159 35.79 14.07 -0.96
C SER A 159 37.25 14.07 -0.49
N VAL A 160 38.18 14.58 -1.31
CA VAL A 160 39.59 14.76 -0.89
C VAL A 160 39.72 15.62 0.38
N CYS A 161 39.05 16.78 0.45
CA CYS A 161 39.10 17.61 1.66
C CYS A 161 38.50 16.94 2.90
N LEU A 162 37.42 16.17 2.73
CA LEU A 162 36.76 15.46 3.82
C LEU A 162 37.62 14.32 4.35
N THR A 163 38.21 13.51 3.47
CA THR A 163 39.14 12.42 3.82
C THR A 163 40.38 12.97 4.50
N LEU A 164 41.00 14.05 3.99
CA LEU A 164 42.13 14.70 4.66
C LEU A 164 41.79 15.19 6.07
N PHE A 165 40.60 15.74 6.28
CA PHE A 165 40.18 16.19 7.60
C PHE A 165 39.85 15.02 8.55
N LEU A 166 39.23 13.95 8.06
CA LEU A 166 38.97 12.73 8.80
C LEU A 166 40.28 12.03 9.23
N LEU A 167 41.27 11.96 8.33
CA LEU A 167 42.60 11.43 8.66
C LEU A 167 43.33 12.31 9.69
N ALA A 168 43.21 13.64 9.60
CA ALA A 168 43.79 14.56 10.59
C ALA A 168 43.14 14.40 11.98
N LEU A 169 41.81 14.25 12.06
CA LEU A 169 41.09 13.99 13.31
C LEU A 169 41.51 12.63 13.93
N ARG A 170 41.64 11.58 13.11
CA ARG A 170 42.11 10.26 13.56
C ARG A 170 43.56 10.30 14.03
N ALA A 171 44.45 11.02 13.33
CA ALA A 171 45.84 11.24 13.77
C ALA A 171 45.94 12.08 15.06
N GLY A 172 44.96 12.95 15.33
CA GLY A 172 44.80 13.67 16.59
C GLY A 172 44.14 12.87 17.73
N ASN A 173 43.82 11.58 17.50
CA ASN A 173 43.03 10.73 18.41
C ASN A 173 41.60 11.25 18.71
N GLU A 174 41.05 12.16 17.90
CA GLU A 174 39.71 12.72 18.06
C GLU A 174 38.62 11.83 17.42
N HIS A 175 38.64 10.52 17.73
CA HIS A 175 37.82 9.50 17.08
C HIS A 175 36.34 9.86 16.99
N LYS A 176 35.73 10.35 18.09
CA LYS A 176 34.32 10.76 18.12
C LYS A 176 33.97 11.83 17.06
N GLN A 177 34.86 12.80 16.82
CA GLN A 177 34.63 13.83 15.79
C GLN A 177 34.82 13.27 14.38
N ALA A 178 35.74 12.31 14.20
CA ALA A 178 35.90 11.58 12.95
C ALA A 178 34.65 10.74 12.62
N ASP A 179 34.05 10.08 13.62
CA ASP A 179 32.84 9.27 13.46
C ASP A 179 31.61 10.15 13.15
N GLU A 180 31.47 11.32 13.80
CA GLU A 180 30.45 12.32 13.49
C GLU A 180 30.61 12.89 12.05
N LEU A 181 31.85 13.09 11.60
CA LEU A 181 32.17 13.51 10.23
C LEU A 181 31.86 12.41 9.20
N GLU A 182 32.19 11.16 9.50
CA GLU A 182 31.91 10.00 8.65
C GLU A 182 30.40 9.75 8.53
N ALA A 183 29.64 9.92 9.61
CA ALA A 183 28.18 9.90 9.57
C ALA A 183 27.62 11.00 8.64
N MET A 184 28.18 12.21 8.64
CA MET A 184 27.80 13.26 7.68
C MET A 184 28.18 12.88 6.23
N MET A 185 29.34 12.26 6.01
CA MET A 185 29.77 11.80 4.68
C MET A 185 28.83 10.74 4.09
N GLN A 186 28.32 9.84 4.94
CA GLN A 186 27.36 8.79 4.58
C GLN A 186 25.89 9.27 4.54
N GLY A 187 25.62 10.58 4.68
CA GLY A 187 24.26 11.12 4.67
C GLY A 187 23.44 10.86 5.95
N ARG A 188 24.07 10.35 7.01
CA ARG A 188 23.48 10.02 8.33
C ARG A 188 23.67 11.15 9.36
N GLY A 189 23.97 12.36 8.92
CA GLY A 189 24.22 13.53 9.77
C GLY A 189 22.97 14.09 10.47
N LEU A 190 23.15 15.20 11.20
CA LEU A 190 22.13 15.87 12.04
C LEU A 190 20.84 16.35 11.32
N GLY A 191 20.73 16.19 10.00
CA GLY A 191 19.52 16.46 9.23
C GLY A 191 18.88 15.16 8.77
N LEU A 192 17.62 14.94 9.13
CA LEU A 192 16.83 13.83 8.60
C LEU A 192 16.80 13.89 7.06
N HIS A 193 16.97 12.73 6.41
CA HIS A 193 16.91 12.62 4.95
C HIS A 193 15.57 13.17 4.42
N PRO A 194 15.51 13.91 3.29
CA PRO A 194 14.27 14.53 2.81
C PRO A 194 13.09 13.56 2.65
N ALA A 195 13.33 12.31 2.29
CA ALA A 195 12.29 11.27 2.24
C ALA A 195 11.72 10.92 3.64
N VAL A 196 12.57 10.86 4.67
CA VAL A 196 12.15 10.62 6.06
C VAL A 196 11.36 11.82 6.58
N CYS A 197 11.79 13.05 6.26
CA CYS A 197 11.02 14.27 6.53
C CYS A 197 9.63 14.27 5.86
N LEU A 198 9.55 13.83 4.60
CA LEU A 198 8.30 13.70 3.87
C LEU A 198 7.38 12.63 4.50
N ALA A 199 7.92 11.46 4.83
CA ALA A 199 7.19 10.38 5.49
C ALA A 199 6.64 10.83 6.86
N ILE A 200 7.46 11.48 7.69
CA ILE A 200 7.02 12.07 8.96
C ILE A 200 5.88 13.06 8.70
N ARG A 201 6.03 13.99 7.76
CA ARG A 201 5.02 15.00 7.45
C ARG A 201 3.68 14.37 7.04
N VAL A 202 3.71 13.41 6.12
CA VAL A 202 2.49 12.78 5.58
C VAL A 202 1.83 11.91 6.64
N ASN A 203 2.57 11.03 7.30
CA ASN A 203 2.02 10.04 8.24
C ASN A 203 1.57 10.66 9.58
N THR A 204 2.15 11.79 10.00
CA THR A 204 1.66 12.54 11.17
C THR A 204 0.52 13.51 10.84
N PHE A 205 0.09 13.56 9.58
CA PHE A 205 -0.90 14.51 9.07
C PHE A 205 -0.51 15.97 9.37
N LEU A 206 0.68 16.40 8.98
CA LEU A 206 1.10 17.81 9.03
C LEU A 206 0.83 18.50 7.67
N SER A 207 -0.01 19.55 7.67
CA SER A 207 -0.27 20.34 6.45
C SER A 207 1.03 20.94 5.94
N CYS A 208 1.05 21.33 4.67
CA CYS A 208 2.10 22.22 4.18
C CYS A 208 2.21 23.44 5.11
N SER A 209 1.11 24.06 5.53
CA SER A 209 1.15 25.26 6.39
C SER A 209 1.66 25.02 7.83
N GLN A 210 1.49 23.84 8.42
CA GLN A 210 2.01 23.50 9.76
C GLN A 210 3.46 23.05 9.70
N TYR A 211 3.80 22.16 8.76
CA TYR A 211 5.18 21.76 8.48
C TYR A 211 6.02 22.94 8.02
N HIS A 212 5.46 23.89 7.27
CA HIS A 212 6.11 25.12 6.82
C HIS A 212 6.10 26.22 7.88
N LYS A 213 5.12 26.28 8.80
CA LYS A 213 5.29 27.07 10.04
C LYS A 213 6.45 26.54 10.90
N MET A 214 6.65 25.22 10.92
CA MET A 214 7.80 24.55 11.54
C MET A 214 9.11 24.73 10.72
N TYR A 215 9.02 24.95 9.41
CA TYR A 215 10.17 25.03 8.48
C TYR A 215 10.48 26.45 7.92
N ARG A 216 9.78 27.48 8.42
CA ARG A 216 9.70 28.91 7.99
C ARG A 216 8.59 29.25 6.99
N THR A 217 7.89 30.33 7.30
CA THR A 217 7.66 31.54 6.46
C THR A 217 7.77 31.40 4.92
N VAL A 218 6.77 31.96 4.20
CA VAL A 218 6.70 32.35 2.75
C VAL A 218 5.66 31.55 1.90
N LYS A 219 5.07 32.24 0.90
CA LYS A 219 3.76 32.07 0.21
C LYS A 219 3.77 31.21 -1.10
N ALA A 220 2.69 30.44 -1.35
CA ALA A 220 1.55 30.68 -2.29
C ALA A 220 1.76 31.51 -3.61
N THR A 221 1.05 31.33 -4.76
CA THR A 221 -0.10 30.46 -5.22
C THR A 221 -0.43 30.64 -6.74
N THR A 222 -1.22 29.70 -7.33
CA THR A 222 -2.25 29.88 -8.43
C THR A 222 -1.78 30.29 -9.86
N SER A 223 -2.54 30.17 -10.98
CA SER A 223 -3.99 29.86 -11.23
C SER A 223 -4.23 28.97 -12.50
N ILE A 224 -5.48 28.88 -12.98
CA ILE A 224 -6.06 28.07 -14.08
C ILE A 224 -7.00 29.01 -14.89
N ASP A 225 -7.36 28.67 -16.15
CA ASP A 225 -8.68 28.95 -16.73
C ASP A 225 -9.02 27.95 -17.88
N ASP A 226 -10.23 27.38 -17.90
CA ASP A 226 -11.10 27.18 -19.10
C ASP A 226 -12.33 26.27 -18.82
N VAL A 227 -13.47 26.63 -19.43
CA VAL A 227 -14.83 25.99 -19.42
C VAL A 227 -15.43 25.73 -18.02
N PRO A 228 -16.69 26.14 -17.73
CA PRO A 228 -17.30 25.90 -16.41
C PRO A 228 -17.67 24.43 -16.22
N ALA A 229 -16.70 23.63 -15.80
CA ALA A 229 -16.95 22.39 -15.11
C ALA A 229 -17.43 22.74 -13.69
N ASP A 230 -18.72 22.53 -13.42
CA ASP A 230 -19.29 22.62 -12.06
C ASP A 230 -18.66 21.58 -11.10
N SER A 231 -17.86 20.64 -11.64
CA SER A 231 -17.03 19.69 -10.90
C SER A 231 -15.53 19.96 -11.12
N ILE A 232 -14.83 20.34 -10.05
CA ILE A 232 -13.36 20.41 -10.05
C ILE A 232 -12.81 19.00 -9.80
N ALA A 233 -12.52 18.26 -10.86
CA ALA A 233 -11.90 16.94 -10.78
C ALA A 233 -10.37 17.02 -10.90
N ARG A 234 -9.66 16.16 -10.15
CA ARG A 234 -8.24 15.87 -10.36
C ARG A 234 -8.04 14.36 -10.38
N ARG A 235 -7.20 13.87 -11.29
CA ARG A 235 -6.84 12.46 -11.41
C ARG A 235 -5.40 12.27 -11.87
N PHE A 236 -4.80 11.15 -11.51
CA PHE A 236 -3.64 10.64 -12.22
C PHE A 236 -4.10 9.94 -13.52
N ARG A 237 -3.15 9.67 -14.44
CA ARG A 237 -3.40 8.64 -15.45
C ARG A 237 -3.28 7.28 -14.78
N TYR A 238 -4.14 6.34 -15.17
CA TYR A 238 -4.25 5.02 -14.56
C TYR A 238 -2.92 4.24 -14.64
N ASP A 239 -2.34 4.17 -15.84
CA ASP A 239 -1.04 3.56 -16.12
C ASP A 239 0.11 4.13 -15.27
N VAL A 240 0.22 5.46 -15.19
CA VAL A 240 1.25 6.13 -14.38
C VAL A 240 1.06 5.87 -12.88
N ALA A 241 -0.18 5.84 -12.40
CA ALA A 241 -0.48 5.54 -11.00
C ALA A 241 -0.15 4.10 -10.64
N LEU A 242 -0.47 3.13 -11.52
CA LEU A 242 -0.09 1.73 -11.33
C LEU A 242 1.43 1.52 -11.31
N VAL A 243 2.16 2.08 -12.28
CA VAL A 243 3.62 1.94 -12.33
C VAL A 243 4.27 2.54 -11.08
N SER A 244 3.78 3.69 -10.59
CA SER A 244 4.24 4.24 -9.32
C SER A 244 3.90 3.32 -8.14
N ALA A 245 2.69 2.76 -8.08
CA ALA A 245 2.26 1.90 -6.98
C ALA A 245 3.03 0.58 -6.93
N LEU A 246 3.30 -0.04 -8.08
CA LEU A 246 4.11 -1.26 -8.17
C LEU A 246 5.58 -0.99 -7.85
N LYS A 247 6.12 0.17 -8.25
CA LYS A 247 7.50 0.54 -7.93
C LYS A 247 7.69 0.86 -6.44
N ASP A 248 6.68 1.42 -5.79
CA ASP A 248 6.68 1.60 -4.33
C ASP A 248 6.66 0.26 -3.55
N LEU A 249 6.12 -0.81 -4.15
CA LEU A 249 6.05 -2.17 -3.59
C LEU A 249 7.25 -3.06 -3.98
N GLU A 250 8.28 -2.51 -4.64
CA GLU A 250 9.42 -3.28 -5.14
C GLU A 250 10.13 -4.06 -4.04
N GLU A 251 10.39 -3.44 -2.88
CA GLU A 251 11.06 -4.10 -1.75
C GLU A 251 10.22 -5.27 -1.19
N ASP A 252 8.90 -5.09 -1.04
CA ASP A 252 7.98 -6.11 -0.55
C ASP A 252 7.87 -7.30 -1.52
N ILE A 253 7.83 -7.03 -2.84
CA ILE A 253 7.81 -8.06 -3.89
C ILE A 253 9.13 -8.84 -3.90
N MET A 254 10.27 -8.14 -3.81
CA MET A 254 11.58 -8.76 -3.75
C MET A 254 11.78 -9.54 -2.44
N GLU A 255 11.17 -9.12 -1.33
CA GLU A 255 11.15 -9.91 -0.08
C GLU A 255 10.33 -11.19 -0.24
N GLY A 256 9.12 -11.11 -0.79
CA GLY A 256 8.28 -12.29 -1.06
C GLY A 256 8.91 -13.31 -2.02
N LEU A 257 9.69 -12.86 -3.01
CA LEU A 257 10.48 -13.74 -3.88
C LEU A 257 11.55 -14.51 -3.08
N ARG A 258 12.33 -13.80 -2.25
CA ARG A 258 13.37 -14.40 -1.39
C ARG A 258 12.78 -15.37 -0.37
N GLU A 259 11.66 -15.02 0.28
CA GLU A 259 10.97 -15.90 1.24
C GLU A 259 10.51 -17.22 0.61
N ARG A 260 10.11 -17.19 -0.67
CA ARG A 260 9.69 -18.37 -1.42
C ARG A 260 10.84 -19.11 -2.12
N GLY A 261 12.09 -18.65 -1.93
CA GLY A 261 13.27 -19.26 -2.54
C GLY A 261 13.32 -19.16 -4.07
N LEU A 262 12.60 -18.20 -4.65
CA LEU A 262 12.60 -17.94 -6.08
C LEU A 262 13.83 -17.09 -6.46
N ASP A 263 14.42 -17.39 -7.61
CA ASP A 263 15.61 -16.71 -8.12
C ASP A 263 15.20 -15.40 -8.82
N ASP A 264 15.50 -14.26 -8.17
CA ASP A 264 15.31 -12.88 -8.64
C ASP A 264 15.66 -12.68 -10.14
N SER A 265 16.63 -13.44 -10.66
CA SER A 265 17.11 -13.32 -12.05
C SER A 265 16.33 -14.13 -13.09
N LYS A 266 15.49 -15.09 -12.67
CA LYS A 266 14.77 -16.03 -13.55
C LYS A 266 13.27 -15.78 -13.61
N CYS A 267 12.66 -15.27 -12.55
CA CYS A 267 11.22 -14.99 -12.47
C CYS A 267 10.86 -13.56 -12.87
N THR A 268 11.47 -13.01 -13.93
CA THR A 268 11.27 -11.60 -14.35
C THR A 268 10.07 -11.38 -15.28
N SER A 269 9.30 -12.43 -15.61
CA SER A 269 8.14 -12.39 -16.50
C SER A 269 7.08 -13.39 -16.04
N GLY A 270 5.79 -13.07 -16.23
CA GLY A 270 4.68 -13.90 -15.78
C GLY A 270 4.03 -13.46 -14.46
N PHE A 271 4.27 -12.22 -14.01
CA PHE A 271 3.54 -11.66 -12.87
C PHE A 271 2.09 -11.33 -13.24
N THR A 272 1.14 -11.92 -12.52
CA THR A 272 -0.27 -11.50 -12.50
C THR A 272 -0.50 -10.56 -11.33
N VAL A 273 -1.04 -9.37 -11.58
CA VAL A 273 -1.37 -8.37 -10.55
C VAL A 273 -2.88 -8.21 -10.50
N VAL A 274 -3.47 -8.50 -9.35
CA VAL A 274 -4.91 -8.31 -9.08
C VAL A 274 -5.11 -6.98 -8.35
N ILE A 275 -6.02 -6.14 -8.84
CA ILE A 275 -6.19 -4.75 -8.37
C ILE A 275 -7.63 -4.55 -7.91
N LYS A 276 -7.84 -4.40 -6.59
CA LYS A 276 -9.13 -3.96 -6.05
C LYS A 276 -9.37 -2.49 -6.40
N GLU A 277 -10.10 -2.23 -7.47
CA GLU A 277 -10.63 -0.89 -7.72
C GLU A 277 -11.73 -0.54 -6.72
N SER A 278 -11.82 0.74 -6.38
CA SER A 278 -12.88 1.23 -5.53
C SER A 278 -13.12 2.72 -5.77
N CYS A 279 -14.04 3.01 -6.69
CA CYS A 279 -14.90 4.18 -6.55
C CYS A 279 -16.03 3.82 -5.56
N ASP A 280 -15.69 3.53 -4.29
CA ASP A 280 -16.60 3.22 -3.15
C ASP A 280 -17.72 2.17 -3.41
N GLY A 281 -17.53 0.99 -4.01
CA GLY A 281 -16.32 0.29 -4.51
C GLY A 281 -16.62 -1.14 -5.02
N MET A 282 -16.04 -1.57 -6.15
CA MET A 282 -15.37 -2.88 -6.32
C MET A 282 -14.66 -2.98 -7.68
N GLY A 283 -13.76 -3.95 -7.84
CA GLY A 283 -12.94 -4.17 -9.04
C GLY A 283 -12.37 -5.58 -9.07
N ASP A 284 -11.85 -5.97 -10.23
CA ASP A 284 -11.92 -7.36 -10.70
C ASP A 284 -10.80 -8.28 -10.23
N VAL A 285 -11.09 -9.59 -10.30
CA VAL A 285 -10.11 -10.67 -10.18
C VAL A 285 -10.17 -11.50 -11.45
N ILE A 286 -9.02 -11.70 -12.09
CA ILE A 286 -8.87 -12.65 -13.20
C ILE A 286 -8.41 -13.98 -12.60
N GLU A 287 -9.20 -15.04 -12.80
CA GLU A 287 -8.76 -16.41 -12.51
C GLU A 287 -7.66 -16.82 -13.50
N GLY A 288 -6.52 -17.25 -12.97
CA GLY A 288 -5.45 -17.87 -13.75
C GLY A 288 -5.36 -19.34 -13.41
N GLU A 289 -5.70 -20.21 -14.36
CA GLU A 289 -5.47 -21.66 -14.24
C GLU A 289 -3.97 -21.97 -14.38
N ASP A 290 -3.27 -22.08 -13.26
CA ASP A 290 -2.00 -22.82 -13.05
C ASP A 290 -1.65 -22.79 -11.54
N GLU A 291 -0.59 -23.48 -11.10
CA GLU A 291 -0.08 -23.39 -9.71
C GLU A 291 0.54 -22.01 -9.40
N ALA A 292 -0.30 -20.97 -9.33
CA ALA A 292 0.11 -19.59 -9.16
C ALA A 292 0.64 -19.31 -7.74
N VAL A 293 1.91 -18.91 -7.65
CA VAL A 293 2.62 -18.68 -6.40
C VAL A 293 2.44 -17.22 -5.94
N THR A 294 1.61 -16.98 -4.90
CA THR A 294 1.30 -15.63 -4.39
C THR A 294 2.50 -14.90 -3.76
N ILE A 295 3.22 -14.07 -4.50
CA ILE A 295 4.44 -13.41 -4.01
C ILE A 295 4.14 -12.34 -2.93
N PHE A 296 3.12 -11.52 -3.13
CA PHE A 296 2.71 -10.47 -2.19
C PHE A 296 1.19 -10.50 -1.99
N GLN A 297 0.72 -10.25 -0.77
CA GLN A 297 -0.70 -10.07 -0.45
C GLN A 297 -0.83 -8.96 0.60
N GLU A 298 -1.66 -7.95 0.30
CA GLU A 298 -1.90 -6.81 1.20
C GLU A 298 -2.47 -7.31 2.55
N PRO A 299 -1.76 -7.12 3.69
CA PRO A 299 -2.16 -7.68 4.98
C PRO A 299 -3.37 -6.98 5.61
N LYS A 300 -3.73 -5.77 5.16
CA LYS A 300 -4.84 -4.97 5.68
C LYS A 300 -5.63 -4.31 4.52
N PRO A 301 -6.37 -5.10 3.71
CA PRO A 301 -7.02 -4.64 2.47
C PRO A 301 -8.18 -3.64 2.68
N ASN A 302 -8.55 -3.37 3.94
CA ASN A 302 -9.56 -2.39 4.33
C ASN A 302 -8.97 -1.21 5.14
N SER A 303 -7.64 -1.00 5.11
CA SER A 303 -7.02 0.18 5.72
C SER A 303 -7.05 1.39 4.79
N GLU A 304 -7.20 2.58 5.38
CA GLU A 304 -7.03 3.84 4.67
C GLU A 304 -5.59 4.11 4.18
N LEU A 305 -4.61 3.30 4.62
CA LEU A 305 -3.19 3.44 4.25
C LEU A 305 -2.85 2.79 2.90
N SER A 306 -3.50 1.68 2.56
CA SER A 306 -3.31 0.95 1.28
C SER A 306 -4.30 1.42 0.20
N CYS A 307 -5.31 2.23 0.55
CA CYS A 307 -6.27 2.81 -0.38
C CYS A 307 -5.68 4.02 -1.16
N ARG A 308 -5.06 3.76 -2.32
CA ARG A 308 -4.41 4.80 -3.16
C ARG A 308 -5.44 5.61 -3.97
N PRO A 309 -5.54 6.94 -3.80
CA PRO A 309 -6.53 7.76 -4.53
C PRO A 309 -6.12 8.03 -5.98
N LEU A 310 -6.87 7.48 -6.94
CA LEU A 310 -6.64 7.68 -8.37
C LEU A 310 -7.32 8.94 -8.93
N CYS A 311 -8.60 9.13 -8.60
CA CYS A 311 -9.43 10.24 -9.07
C CYS A 311 -10.27 10.81 -7.91
N LEU A 312 -10.36 12.13 -7.80
CA LEU A 312 -11.17 12.83 -6.82
C LEU A 312 -12.49 13.28 -7.46
N MET A 313 -13.44 12.36 -7.54
CA MET A 313 -14.86 12.61 -7.84
C MET A 313 -15.72 11.77 -6.88
N SER A 314 -16.84 12.33 -6.40
CA SER A 314 -17.64 11.72 -5.33
C SER A 314 -18.70 10.77 -5.88
N THR A 315 -18.29 9.58 -6.29
CA THR A 315 -19.18 8.50 -6.79
C THR A 315 -18.78 7.17 -6.15
N GLY A 316 -19.75 6.47 -5.53
CA GLY A 316 -19.53 5.26 -4.74
C GLY A 316 -20.43 4.07 -5.08
N TYR A 317 -19.88 2.95 -5.62
CA TYR A 317 -20.53 1.63 -5.83
C TYR A 317 -21.02 0.95 -4.53
N ASP A 318 -21.90 1.62 -3.78
CA ASP A 318 -22.89 0.89 -2.99
C ASP A 318 -23.90 0.21 -3.94
N GLU A 319 -24.85 -0.59 -3.44
CA GLU A 319 -25.86 -1.20 -4.31
C GLU A 319 -26.61 -0.17 -5.19
N LYS A 320 -26.75 1.08 -4.75
CA LYS A 320 -27.43 2.10 -5.55
C LYS A 320 -26.58 2.47 -6.76
N MET A 321 -25.29 2.73 -6.62
CA MET A 321 -24.44 3.06 -7.78
C MET A 321 -24.10 1.85 -8.65
N VAL A 322 -23.97 0.63 -8.11
CA VAL A 322 -23.89 -0.58 -8.96
C VAL A 322 -25.11 -0.63 -9.88
N ARG A 323 -26.31 -0.37 -9.34
CA ARG A 323 -27.54 -0.29 -10.16
C ARG A 323 -27.49 0.87 -11.16
N ASP A 324 -27.10 2.07 -10.74
CA ASP A 324 -27.01 3.25 -11.62
C ASP A 324 -25.98 3.05 -12.77
N MET A 325 -24.92 2.25 -12.56
CA MET A 325 -23.83 2.02 -13.54
C MET A 325 -24.03 0.81 -14.46
N GLU A 326 -24.66 -0.26 -13.96
CA GLU A 326 -25.11 -1.43 -14.74
C GLU A 326 -26.49 -1.22 -15.39
N GLY A 327 -27.01 0.01 -15.37
CA GLY A 327 -28.27 0.37 -16.03
C GLY A 327 -29.54 -0.27 -15.45
N LEU A 328 -29.44 -0.79 -14.22
CA LEU A 328 -30.52 -1.42 -13.47
C LEU A 328 -31.41 -0.37 -12.81
N GLU A 329 -32.68 -0.71 -12.61
CA GLU A 329 -33.57 0.10 -11.77
C GLU A 329 -33.05 0.27 -10.33
N ALA A 330 -33.38 1.40 -9.69
CA ALA A 330 -32.96 1.73 -8.34
C ALA A 330 -33.44 0.69 -7.28
N SER A 331 -32.80 0.69 -6.10
CA SER A 331 -32.95 -0.35 -5.05
C SER A 331 -34.37 -0.59 -4.50
N GLY A 332 -35.35 0.26 -4.83
CA GLY A 332 -36.77 0.07 -4.52
C GLY A 332 -37.56 -0.76 -5.55
N SER A 333 -36.91 -1.20 -6.63
CA SER A 333 -37.49 -2.00 -7.71
C SER A 333 -38.12 -3.32 -7.25
N THR A 334 -39.03 -3.84 -8.08
CA THR A 334 -39.48 -5.23 -8.06
C THR A 334 -38.31 -6.22 -8.23
N TYR A 335 -37.27 -5.89 -8.99
CA TYR A 335 -36.07 -6.72 -9.15
C TYR A 335 -35.04 -6.40 -8.05
N ILE A 336 -34.92 -7.27 -7.05
CA ILE A 336 -34.21 -6.95 -5.80
C ILE A 336 -32.71 -7.19 -5.83
N CYS A 337 -32.26 -8.11 -6.67
CA CYS A 337 -30.86 -8.50 -6.69
C CYS A 337 -30.15 -7.78 -7.83
N THR A 338 -28.87 -7.50 -7.62
CA THR A 338 -27.93 -7.12 -8.69
C THR A 338 -27.29 -8.35 -9.32
N LEU A 339 -27.47 -9.53 -8.73
CA LEU A 339 -26.79 -10.78 -9.09
C LEU A 339 -27.72 -11.77 -9.81
N CYS A 340 -29.01 -11.81 -9.46
CA CYS A 340 -29.99 -12.74 -10.03
C CYS A 340 -31.31 -12.05 -10.40
N ASP A 341 -32.11 -12.67 -11.26
CA ASP A 341 -33.31 -12.06 -11.82
C ASP A 341 -34.57 -12.12 -10.94
N SER A 342 -34.43 -12.59 -9.69
CA SER A 342 -35.55 -12.78 -8.77
C SER A 342 -36.25 -11.49 -8.36
N THR A 343 -37.58 -11.53 -8.33
CA THR A 343 -38.42 -10.43 -7.88
C THR A 343 -38.60 -10.38 -6.35
N ARG A 344 -39.08 -9.25 -5.83
CA ARG A 344 -39.44 -9.03 -4.40
C ARG A 344 -40.34 -10.13 -3.84
N ALA A 345 -41.28 -10.63 -4.65
CA ALA A 345 -42.26 -11.61 -4.25
C ALA A 345 -41.66 -13.03 -4.28
N GLU A 346 -41.03 -13.42 -5.38
CA GLU A 346 -40.39 -14.74 -5.53
C GLU A 346 -39.31 -14.96 -4.46
N ALA A 347 -38.42 -13.99 -4.27
CA ALA A 347 -37.36 -14.04 -3.26
C ALA A 347 -37.87 -14.00 -1.80
N SER A 348 -39.15 -13.67 -1.57
CA SER A 348 -39.78 -13.79 -0.25
C SER A 348 -40.39 -15.17 -0.01
N GLN A 349 -40.68 -15.93 -1.08
CA GLN A 349 -41.21 -17.30 -1.01
C GLN A 349 -40.07 -18.33 -1.01
N ASN A 350 -39.09 -18.15 -1.89
CA ASN A 350 -37.83 -18.87 -1.90
C ASN A 350 -36.73 -17.88 -1.55
N MET A 351 -36.16 -17.95 -0.34
CA MET A 351 -35.15 -16.99 0.14
C MET A 351 -33.70 -17.39 -0.12
N VAL A 352 -33.44 -18.67 -0.42
CA VAL A 352 -32.10 -19.29 -0.32
C VAL A 352 -31.63 -20.02 -1.59
N LEU A 353 -32.54 -20.49 -2.45
CA LEU A 353 -32.17 -21.23 -3.67
C LEU A 353 -32.21 -20.29 -4.88
N HIS A 354 -31.09 -19.62 -5.14
CA HIS A 354 -30.84 -18.85 -6.35
C HIS A 354 -29.38 -19.04 -6.78
N SER A 355 -29.10 -18.85 -8.07
CA SER A 355 -27.75 -18.71 -8.61
C SER A 355 -27.50 -17.28 -9.08
N ILE A 356 -26.25 -16.89 -9.24
CA ILE A 356 -25.86 -15.67 -9.96
C ILE A 356 -26.17 -15.88 -11.45
N THR A 357 -26.77 -14.88 -12.09
CA THR A 357 -27.09 -14.89 -13.53
C THR A 357 -26.57 -13.64 -14.24
N ARG A 358 -26.70 -12.46 -13.64
CA ARG A 358 -26.31 -11.19 -14.28
C ARG A 358 -24.79 -11.06 -14.44
N SER A 359 -24.39 -10.62 -15.63
CA SER A 359 -23.06 -10.12 -15.98
C SER A 359 -23.14 -8.79 -16.73
N HIS A 360 -22.01 -8.11 -16.92
CA HIS A 360 -21.95 -6.84 -17.65
C HIS A 360 -22.37 -7.00 -19.12
N ASP A 361 -21.84 -8.02 -19.81
CA ASP A 361 -22.21 -8.36 -21.18
C ASP A 361 -23.71 -8.68 -21.32
N GLU A 362 -24.27 -9.44 -20.37
CA GLU A 362 -25.70 -9.74 -20.39
C GLU A 362 -26.54 -8.47 -20.18
N ASN A 363 -26.11 -7.54 -19.32
CA ASN A 363 -26.79 -6.24 -19.15
C ASN A 363 -26.69 -5.39 -20.42
N LEU A 364 -25.57 -5.43 -21.16
CA LEU A 364 -25.43 -4.75 -22.46
C LEU A 364 -26.40 -5.34 -23.50
N GLU A 365 -26.50 -6.66 -23.61
CA GLU A 365 -27.46 -7.33 -24.50
C GLU A 365 -28.91 -7.02 -24.12
N ARG A 366 -29.26 -7.12 -22.83
CA ARG A 366 -30.58 -6.76 -22.29
C ARG A 366 -30.93 -5.29 -22.58
N TYR A 367 -29.97 -4.37 -22.48
CA TYR A 367 -30.17 -2.97 -22.86
C TYR A 367 -30.43 -2.81 -24.38
N GLU A 368 -29.70 -3.52 -25.24
CA GLU A 368 -29.96 -3.43 -26.69
C GLU A 368 -31.32 -4.03 -27.06
N ILE A 369 -31.79 -5.08 -26.37
CA ILE A 369 -33.17 -5.59 -26.48
C ILE A 369 -34.19 -4.52 -26.03
N TRP A 370 -33.97 -3.89 -24.87
CA TRP A 370 -34.82 -2.79 -24.37
C TRP A 370 -34.90 -1.62 -25.35
N ARG A 371 -33.75 -1.20 -25.90
CA ARG A 371 -33.63 -0.06 -26.82
C ARG A 371 -34.25 -0.35 -28.20
N THR A 372 -34.16 -1.57 -28.69
CA THR A 372 -34.64 -1.94 -30.04
C THR A 372 -36.07 -2.49 -30.06
N ASN A 373 -36.56 -3.03 -28.93
CA ASN A 373 -37.84 -3.73 -28.79
C ASN A 373 -38.18 -4.63 -30.00
N PRO A 374 -37.35 -5.66 -30.28
CA PRO A 374 -37.48 -6.47 -31.49
C PRO A 374 -38.78 -7.29 -31.55
N PHE A 375 -39.44 -7.48 -30.40
CA PHE A 375 -40.69 -8.21 -30.26
C PHE A 375 -41.93 -7.31 -30.31
N SER A 376 -41.77 -5.98 -30.36
CA SER A 376 -42.88 -5.00 -30.32
C SER A 376 -43.79 -5.15 -29.09
N GLU A 377 -43.20 -5.52 -27.96
CA GLU A 377 -43.89 -5.74 -26.68
C GLU A 377 -44.34 -4.43 -26.03
N SER A 378 -45.32 -4.51 -25.12
CA SER A 378 -45.67 -3.39 -24.23
C SER A 378 -44.50 -3.07 -23.27
N VAL A 379 -44.55 -1.90 -22.63
CA VAL A 379 -43.48 -1.48 -21.71
C VAL A 379 -43.35 -2.44 -20.52
N GLU A 380 -44.47 -2.95 -20.02
CA GLU A 380 -44.54 -3.88 -18.90
C GLU A 380 -43.97 -5.26 -19.27
N GLU A 381 -44.32 -5.79 -20.44
CA GLU A 381 -43.81 -7.07 -20.97
C GLU A 381 -42.31 -6.97 -21.30
N LEU A 382 -41.89 -5.91 -22.00
CA LEU A 382 -40.49 -5.67 -22.35
C LEU A 382 -39.63 -5.50 -21.09
N ARG A 383 -40.13 -4.76 -20.08
CA ARG A 383 -39.47 -4.60 -18.78
C ARG A 383 -39.31 -5.95 -18.06
N ASP A 384 -40.29 -6.85 -18.17
CA ASP A 384 -40.14 -8.20 -17.63
C ASP A 384 -39.13 -9.03 -18.43
N ARG A 385 -39.14 -8.96 -19.76
CA ARG A 385 -38.18 -9.64 -20.62
C ARG A 385 -36.73 -9.29 -20.28
N VAL A 386 -36.44 -7.99 -20.10
CA VAL A 386 -35.07 -7.49 -19.81
C VAL A 386 -34.74 -7.44 -18.30
N LYS A 387 -35.65 -7.98 -17.45
CA LYS A 387 -35.49 -8.09 -15.98
C LYS A 387 -35.01 -6.79 -15.32
N GLY A 388 -35.58 -5.65 -15.74
CA GLY A 388 -35.32 -4.33 -15.16
C GLY A 388 -34.03 -3.63 -15.59
N VAL A 389 -33.38 -4.05 -16.67
CA VAL A 389 -32.32 -3.26 -17.35
C VAL A 389 -32.98 -2.22 -18.25
N SER A 390 -32.71 -0.93 -18.05
CA SER A 390 -33.39 0.16 -18.79
C SER A 390 -32.50 1.31 -19.25
N ALA A 391 -31.24 1.36 -18.76
CA ALA A 391 -30.20 2.26 -19.22
C ALA A 391 -28.98 1.45 -19.69
N LYS A 392 -28.07 2.07 -20.44
CA LYS A 392 -26.91 1.38 -20.98
C LYS A 392 -25.83 1.25 -19.90
N PRO A 393 -25.35 0.03 -19.58
CA PRO A 393 -24.13 -0.14 -18.79
C PRO A 393 -22.96 0.60 -19.42
N PHE A 394 -22.13 1.25 -18.60
CA PHE A 394 -20.94 1.98 -19.11
C PHE A 394 -19.65 1.68 -18.35
N MET A 395 -19.75 0.88 -17.30
CA MET A 395 -18.67 0.56 -16.37
C MET A 395 -18.95 -0.84 -15.84
N GLU A 396 -18.03 -1.76 -16.12
CA GLU A 396 -18.13 -3.15 -15.69
C GLU A 396 -18.00 -3.25 -14.17
N THR A 397 -18.83 -4.11 -13.57
CA THR A 397 -18.78 -4.41 -12.14
C THR A 397 -18.87 -5.91 -11.87
N GLN A 398 -17.94 -6.44 -11.09
CA GLN A 398 -17.97 -7.85 -10.72
C GLN A 398 -19.26 -8.19 -9.93
N PRO A 399 -19.97 -9.28 -10.25
CA PRO A 399 -21.19 -9.67 -9.54
C PRO A 399 -20.88 -10.25 -8.14
N THR A 400 -20.77 -9.37 -7.15
CA THR A 400 -20.43 -9.69 -5.75
C THR A 400 -21.18 -8.79 -4.73
N LEU A 401 -20.80 -8.80 -3.45
CA LEU A 401 -21.53 -8.18 -2.32
C LEU A 401 -20.63 -7.27 -1.47
N ASP A 402 -20.98 -5.98 -1.33
CA ASP A 402 -20.31 -5.14 -0.33
C ASP A 402 -20.67 -5.54 1.11
N ALA A 403 -19.66 -6.00 1.84
CA ALA A 403 -19.81 -6.48 3.21
C ALA A 403 -20.17 -5.36 4.22
N LEU A 404 -19.80 -4.10 3.95
CA LEU A 404 -20.06 -2.99 4.86
C LEU A 404 -21.52 -2.52 4.79
N HIS A 405 -22.04 -2.27 3.59
CA HIS A 405 -23.45 -1.93 3.41
C HIS A 405 -24.37 -3.13 3.70
N CYS A 406 -23.91 -4.37 3.50
CA CYS A 406 -24.60 -5.57 4.00
C CYS A 406 -24.79 -5.54 5.53
N ASP A 407 -23.73 -5.27 6.29
CA ASP A 407 -23.79 -5.15 7.75
C ASP A 407 -24.74 -4.03 8.20
N ILE A 408 -24.67 -2.86 7.57
CA ILE A 408 -25.52 -1.70 7.88
C ILE A 408 -26.98 -1.97 7.52
N GLY A 409 -27.24 -2.60 6.37
CA GLY A 409 -28.57 -2.96 5.89
C GLY A 409 -29.25 -3.99 6.79
N ASN A 410 -28.54 -5.08 7.09
CA ASN A 410 -29.05 -6.15 7.96
C ASN A 410 -29.27 -5.65 9.39
N ALA A 411 -28.34 -4.88 9.97
CA ALA A 411 -28.54 -4.28 11.30
C ALA A 411 -29.71 -3.28 11.34
N THR A 412 -29.94 -2.53 10.26
CA THR A 412 -31.10 -1.64 10.13
C THR A 412 -32.41 -2.42 10.07
N GLU A 413 -32.41 -3.62 9.50
CA GLU A 413 -33.59 -4.48 9.46
C GLU A 413 -33.86 -5.14 10.82
N PHE A 414 -32.83 -5.68 11.50
CA PHE A 414 -32.96 -6.18 12.88
C PHE A 414 -33.44 -5.11 13.86
N TYR A 415 -32.98 -3.86 13.73
CA TYR A 415 -33.51 -2.74 14.55
C TYR A 415 -35.02 -2.53 14.35
N LYS A 416 -35.55 -2.74 13.14
CA LYS A 416 -37.00 -2.67 12.88
C LYS A 416 -37.73 -3.88 13.46
N ILE A 417 -37.16 -5.10 13.37
CA ILE A 417 -37.71 -6.29 14.04
C ILE A 417 -37.82 -6.01 15.54
N PHE A 418 -36.75 -5.55 16.19
CA PHE A 418 -36.78 -5.19 17.62
C PHE A 418 -37.86 -4.15 17.95
N GLN A 419 -38.03 -3.12 17.12
CA GLN A 419 -39.08 -2.11 17.31
C GLN A 419 -40.50 -2.70 17.16
N ASP A 420 -40.70 -3.65 16.26
CA ASP A 420 -42.01 -4.27 15.99
C ASP A 420 -42.35 -5.40 17.01
N GLU A 421 -41.36 -6.11 17.55
CA GLU A 421 -41.55 -7.11 18.62
C GLU A 421 -41.86 -6.46 19.98
N ILE A 422 -41.24 -5.32 20.31
CA ILE A 422 -41.62 -4.48 21.47
C ILE A 422 -43.07 -3.99 21.34
N GLY A 423 -43.57 -3.85 20.12
CA GLY A 423 -44.93 -3.39 19.83
C GLY A 423 -45.98 -4.49 19.67
N GLU A 424 -45.57 -5.76 19.72
CA GLU A 424 -46.40 -6.94 19.39
C GLU A 424 -47.18 -6.76 18.06
N VAL A 425 -46.49 -6.30 17.01
CA VAL A 425 -47.11 -6.01 15.71
C VAL A 425 -47.80 -7.23 15.07
N TYR A 426 -47.38 -8.44 15.43
CA TYR A 426 -48.05 -9.69 15.05
C TYR A 426 -49.48 -9.85 15.63
N LEU A 427 -49.84 -9.12 16.69
CA LEU A 427 -51.22 -9.01 17.22
C LEU A 427 -51.95 -7.76 16.69
N LYS A 428 -51.21 -6.74 16.27
CA LYS A 428 -51.72 -5.41 15.89
C LYS A 428 -51.30 -5.03 14.47
N ASN A 429 -52.11 -5.43 13.49
CA ASN A 429 -51.80 -5.25 12.06
C ASN A 429 -51.56 -3.79 11.62
N ASN A 430 -52.23 -2.80 12.24
CA ASN A 430 -52.15 -1.38 11.86
C ASN A 430 -51.84 -0.47 13.06
N PRO A 431 -50.58 -0.43 13.56
CA PRO A 431 -50.21 0.44 14.67
C PRO A 431 -49.99 1.88 14.20
N THR A 432 -50.41 2.83 15.03
CA THR A 432 -50.33 4.27 14.77
C THR A 432 -48.88 4.77 14.70
N ARG A 433 -48.68 5.97 14.13
CA ARG A 433 -47.36 6.61 14.04
C ARG A 433 -46.81 6.92 15.45
N GLU A 434 -47.71 7.24 16.37
CA GLU A 434 -47.46 7.56 17.77
C GLU A 434 -47.02 6.32 18.55
N GLU A 435 -47.69 5.18 18.38
CA GLU A 435 -47.26 3.89 18.94
C GLU A 435 -45.87 3.48 18.44
N ARG A 436 -45.63 3.50 17.12
CA ARG A 436 -44.32 3.20 16.54
C ARG A 436 -43.21 4.12 17.07
N ARG A 437 -43.53 5.40 17.32
CA ARG A 437 -42.59 6.37 17.93
C ARG A 437 -42.33 6.07 19.40
N CYS A 438 -43.34 5.59 20.14
CA CYS A 438 -43.21 5.15 21.52
C CYS A 438 -42.28 3.94 21.64
N TRP A 439 -42.50 2.90 20.83
CA TRP A 439 -41.68 1.68 20.82
C TRP A 439 -40.21 1.97 20.46
N ARG A 440 -39.97 2.83 19.47
CA ARG A 440 -38.62 3.31 19.15
C ARG A 440 -37.96 4.01 20.34
N SER A 441 -38.69 4.90 21.01
CA SER A 441 -38.18 5.61 22.20
C SER A 441 -37.86 4.66 23.36
N ALA A 442 -38.65 3.58 23.54
CA ALA A 442 -38.38 2.53 24.52
C ALA A 442 -37.10 1.74 24.17
N LEU A 443 -36.97 1.27 22.92
CA LEU A 443 -35.79 0.59 22.40
C LEU A 443 -34.52 1.44 22.56
N ASP A 444 -34.57 2.70 22.11
CA ASP A 444 -33.48 3.67 22.20
C ASP A 444 -33.05 3.96 23.66
N LYS A 445 -34.01 4.01 24.58
CA LYS A 445 -33.75 4.22 26.02
C LYS A 445 -33.06 3.00 26.64
N GLN A 446 -33.48 1.79 26.25
CA GLN A 446 -32.91 0.54 26.76
C GLN A 446 -31.50 0.28 26.17
N LEU A 447 -31.31 0.45 24.86
CA LEU A 447 -29.99 0.36 24.22
C LEU A 447 -29.01 1.41 24.77
N ARG A 448 -29.49 2.59 25.15
CA ARG A 448 -28.67 3.58 25.87
C ARG A 448 -28.30 3.12 27.28
N LYS A 449 -29.26 2.56 28.03
CA LYS A 449 -29.08 2.14 29.43
C LYS A 449 -28.14 0.93 29.56
N LYS A 450 -28.34 -0.10 28.75
CA LYS A 450 -27.62 -1.38 28.80
C LYS A 450 -26.38 -1.36 27.91
N MET A 451 -26.57 -1.13 26.61
CA MET A 451 -25.50 -1.22 25.60
C MET A 451 -24.66 0.06 25.44
N LYS A 452 -24.97 1.14 26.17
CA LYS A 452 -24.33 2.47 26.02
C LYS A 452 -24.37 2.98 24.57
N LEU A 453 -25.45 2.70 23.84
CA LEU A 453 -25.68 3.17 22.47
C LEU A 453 -26.50 4.46 22.47
N LYS A 454 -26.01 5.50 21.78
CA LYS A 454 -26.79 6.74 21.54
C LYS A 454 -27.54 6.58 20.22
N PRO A 455 -28.85 6.90 20.14
CA PRO A 455 -29.62 6.82 18.90
C PRO A 455 -28.98 7.64 17.78
N VAL A 456 -29.09 7.14 16.55
CA VAL A 456 -28.52 7.74 15.33
C VAL A 456 -29.62 7.93 14.28
N MET A 457 -29.52 8.99 13.48
CA MET A 457 -30.47 9.26 12.39
C MET A 457 -30.29 8.31 11.20
N ARG A 458 -29.04 7.95 10.89
CA ARG A 458 -28.66 6.93 9.90
C ARG A 458 -27.76 5.92 10.60
N MET A 459 -28.05 4.63 10.41
CA MET A 459 -27.23 3.53 10.90
C MET A 459 -25.82 3.63 10.28
N ASN A 460 -24.78 3.35 11.07
CA ASN A 460 -23.39 3.28 10.61
C ASN A 460 -22.74 1.97 11.09
N GLY A 461 -21.63 1.57 10.45
CA GLY A 461 -20.95 0.30 10.75
C GLY A 461 -20.58 0.11 12.23
N ASN A 462 -20.21 1.18 12.94
CA ASN A 462 -19.91 1.10 14.39
C ASN A 462 -21.15 0.83 15.25
N TYR A 463 -22.31 1.38 14.88
CA TYR A 463 -23.57 1.06 15.56
C TYR A 463 -24.01 -0.36 15.20
N ALA A 464 -23.96 -0.73 13.91
CA ALA A 464 -24.29 -2.08 13.44
C ALA A 464 -23.48 -3.17 14.17
N ARG A 465 -22.15 -3.03 14.24
CA ARG A 465 -21.25 -3.95 14.97
C ARG A 465 -21.57 -4.08 16.47
N ARG A 466 -22.18 -3.08 17.11
CA ARG A 466 -22.57 -3.13 18.53
C ARG A 466 -24.01 -3.61 18.75
N LEU A 467 -24.90 -3.38 17.78
CA LEU A 467 -26.28 -3.85 17.81
C LEU A 467 -26.39 -5.34 17.48
N MET A 468 -25.56 -5.83 16.55
CA MET A 468 -25.54 -7.24 16.15
C MET A 468 -24.65 -8.05 17.10
N THR A 469 -25.11 -8.24 18.34
CA THR A 469 -24.43 -9.02 19.39
C THR A 469 -25.44 -9.75 20.27
N ARG A 470 -25.02 -10.85 20.92
CA ARG A 470 -25.85 -11.58 21.91
C ARG A 470 -26.31 -10.68 23.05
N GLU A 471 -25.41 -9.86 23.59
CA GLU A 471 -25.72 -8.90 24.67
C GLU A 471 -26.80 -7.89 24.27
N ALA A 472 -26.78 -7.42 23.02
CA ALA A 472 -27.77 -6.47 22.52
C ALA A 472 -29.17 -7.09 22.37
N VAL A 473 -29.28 -8.34 21.87
CA VAL A 473 -30.59 -9.01 21.78
C VAL A 473 -31.13 -9.36 23.17
N GLU A 474 -30.30 -9.77 24.12
CA GLU A 474 -30.71 -9.98 25.52
C GLU A 474 -31.25 -8.67 26.14
N ALA A 475 -30.55 -7.55 25.94
CA ALA A 475 -31.01 -6.24 26.40
C ALA A 475 -32.34 -5.79 25.76
N VAL A 476 -32.66 -6.24 24.54
CA VAL A 476 -33.95 -6.02 23.87
C VAL A 476 -35.03 -6.98 24.38
N CYS A 477 -34.69 -8.24 24.65
CA CYS A 477 -35.63 -9.25 25.16
C CYS A 477 -36.27 -8.83 26.48
N GLU A 478 -35.57 -8.06 27.33
CA GLU A 478 -36.14 -7.42 28.54
C GLU A 478 -37.38 -6.54 28.28
N LEU A 479 -37.61 -6.09 27.04
CA LEU A 479 -38.77 -5.28 26.64
C LEU A 479 -39.86 -6.08 25.90
N VAL A 480 -39.55 -7.29 25.42
CA VAL A 480 -40.50 -8.14 24.68
C VAL A 480 -41.34 -8.93 25.68
N LEU A 481 -42.66 -8.96 25.52
CA LEU A 481 -43.56 -9.53 26.52
C LEU A 481 -43.63 -11.07 26.47
N SER A 482 -43.69 -11.67 25.28
CA SER A 482 -43.80 -13.12 25.10
C SER A 482 -42.44 -13.82 25.13
N GLU A 483 -42.31 -14.86 25.97
CA GLU A 483 -41.10 -15.70 26.05
C GLU A 483 -40.80 -16.42 24.73
N GLU A 484 -41.82 -16.93 24.03
CA GLU A 484 -41.66 -17.59 22.72
C GLU A 484 -41.03 -16.64 21.68
N ARG A 485 -41.40 -15.35 21.72
CA ARG A 485 -40.82 -14.32 20.85
C ARG A 485 -39.38 -13.98 21.23
N ARG A 486 -39.04 -14.01 22.54
CA ARG A 486 -37.66 -13.81 23.00
C ARG A 486 -36.76 -14.93 22.50
N GLU A 487 -37.14 -16.18 22.66
CA GLU A 487 -36.34 -17.31 22.20
C GLU A 487 -36.19 -17.30 20.66
N ALA A 488 -37.24 -16.99 19.91
CA ALA A 488 -37.13 -16.80 18.46
C ALA A 488 -36.19 -15.65 18.05
N LEU A 489 -36.18 -14.52 18.78
CA LEU A 489 -35.24 -13.42 18.54
C LEU A 489 -33.79 -13.81 18.84
N LYS A 490 -33.57 -14.61 19.91
CA LYS A 490 -32.25 -15.13 20.27
C LYS A 490 -31.75 -16.13 19.24
N GLU A 491 -32.58 -17.06 18.80
CA GLU A 491 -32.26 -18.00 17.71
C GLU A 491 -31.91 -17.25 16.41
N LEU A 492 -32.71 -16.25 16.03
CA LEU A 492 -32.47 -15.44 14.83
C LEU A 492 -31.13 -14.67 14.91
N MET A 493 -30.83 -14.07 16.06
CA MET A 493 -29.55 -13.39 16.27
C MET A 493 -28.37 -14.38 16.30
N GLU A 494 -28.53 -15.56 16.91
CA GLU A 494 -27.49 -16.57 16.96
C GLU A 494 -27.14 -17.10 15.57
N LEU A 495 -28.14 -17.45 14.75
CA LEU A 495 -27.95 -17.87 13.36
C LEU A 495 -27.23 -16.77 12.56
N TYR A 496 -27.64 -15.50 12.70
CA TYR A 496 -26.94 -14.37 12.07
C TYR A 496 -25.47 -14.29 12.51
N LEU A 497 -25.18 -14.47 13.79
CA LEU A 497 -23.82 -14.42 14.34
C LEU A 497 -22.95 -15.62 13.91
N GLN A 498 -23.54 -16.78 13.63
CA GLN A 498 -22.83 -17.93 13.06
C GLN A 498 -22.53 -17.73 11.56
N MET A 499 -23.43 -17.09 10.82
CA MET A 499 -23.25 -16.85 9.38
C MET A 499 -22.32 -15.65 9.11
N LYS A 500 -22.41 -14.60 9.91
CA LYS A 500 -21.71 -13.31 9.72
C LYS A 500 -20.19 -13.37 9.51
N PRO A 501 -19.41 -14.24 10.17
CA PRO A 501 -17.98 -14.34 9.92
C PRO A 501 -17.64 -14.67 8.46
N VAL A 502 -18.50 -15.41 7.75
CA VAL A 502 -18.22 -15.91 6.40
C VAL A 502 -18.09 -14.78 5.38
N TRP A 503 -18.99 -13.79 5.39
CA TRP A 503 -18.91 -12.64 4.48
C TRP A 503 -18.06 -11.47 5.02
N ARG A 504 -17.51 -11.56 6.25
CA ARG A 504 -16.66 -10.49 6.84
C ARG A 504 -15.22 -10.85 7.06
N SER A 505 -14.88 -12.13 7.14
CA SER A 505 -13.49 -12.57 7.16
C SER A 505 -12.79 -12.19 5.85
N THR A 506 -11.48 -11.94 5.92
CA THR A 506 -10.61 -11.79 4.76
C THR A 506 -10.21 -13.13 4.15
N CYS A 507 -10.38 -14.25 4.88
CA CYS A 507 -10.17 -15.60 4.39
C CYS A 507 -11.05 -16.59 5.17
N PRO A 508 -12.36 -16.69 4.86
CA PRO A 508 -13.29 -17.54 5.63
C PRO A 508 -12.92 -19.02 5.64
N ALA A 509 -12.33 -19.54 4.55
CA ALA A 509 -11.87 -20.92 4.45
C ALA A 509 -10.78 -21.30 5.49
N ARG A 510 -9.99 -20.32 5.95
CA ARG A 510 -8.97 -20.52 7.00
C ARG A 510 -9.46 -20.07 8.38
N ASP A 511 -10.11 -18.91 8.43
CA ASP A 511 -10.37 -18.21 9.68
C ASP A 511 -11.71 -18.63 10.33
N CYS A 512 -12.66 -19.19 9.56
CA CYS A 512 -13.95 -19.70 10.04
C CYS A 512 -14.54 -20.87 9.19
N PRO A 513 -13.78 -21.97 8.98
CA PRO A 513 -14.18 -23.08 8.10
C PRO A 513 -15.47 -23.79 8.53
N ASP A 514 -15.70 -23.95 9.84
CA ASP A 514 -16.92 -24.58 10.36
C ASP A 514 -18.19 -23.78 10.02
N GLN A 515 -18.09 -22.44 10.10
CA GLN A 515 -19.18 -21.54 9.75
C GLN A 515 -19.43 -21.52 8.24
N LEU A 516 -18.37 -21.56 7.42
CA LEU A 516 -18.45 -21.65 5.96
C LEU A 516 -19.15 -22.96 5.54
N CYS A 517 -18.69 -24.11 6.05
CA CYS A 517 -19.27 -25.42 5.74
C CYS A 517 -20.76 -25.52 6.15
N ARG A 518 -21.15 -24.89 7.26
CA ARG A 518 -22.54 -24.89 7.76
C ARG A 518 -23.41 -23.76 7.20
N TYR A 519 -22.88 -22.89 6.34
CA TYR A 519 -23.58 -21.66 5.95
C TYR A 519 -24.94 -21.94 5.31
N SER A 520 -25.02 -22.87 4.36
CA SER A 520 -26.26 -23.21 3.64
C SER A 520 -27.34 -23.82 4.54
N PHE A 521 -26.95 -24.58 5.57
CA PHE A 521 -27.88 -25.07 6.59
C PHE A 521 -28.38 -23.94 7.49
N ASN A 522 -27.47 -23.06 7.93
CA ASN A 522 -27.82 -21.91 8.76
C ASN A 522 -28.72 -20.92 8.00
N SER A 523 -28.49 -20.67 6.70
CA SER A 523 -29.31 -19.78 5.88
C SER A 523 -30.71 -20.35 5.65
N GLN A 524 -30.84 -21.65 5.40
CA GLN A 524 -32.13 -22.35 5.35
C GLN A 524 -32.88 -22.20 6.66
N ARG A 525 -32.25 -22.51 7.80
CA ARG A 525 -32.88 -22.38 9.13
C ARG A 525 -33.28 -20.93 9.45
N PHE A 526 -32.46 -19.96 9.04
CA PHE A 526 -32.77 -18.54 9.18
C PHE A 526 -34.03 -18.16 8.35
N ALA A 527 -34.09 -18.59 7.09
CA ALA A 527 -35.23 -18.35 6.21
C ALA A 527 -36.52 -19.02 6.68
N GLU A 528 -36.45 -20.25 7.24
CA GLU A 528 -37.58 -20.90 7.90
C GLU A 528 -38.13 -20.06 9.05
N LEU A 529 -37.26 -19.54 9.91
CA LEU A 529 -37.63 -18.74 11.08
C LEU A 529 -38.26 -17.39 10.67
N LEU A 530 -37.77 -16.77 9.60
CA LEU A 530 -38.41 -15.59 8.99
C LEU A 530 -39.81 -15.91 8.44
N SER A 531 -39.93 -17.02 7.70
CA SER A 531 -41.14 -17.40 6.96
C SER A 531 -42.26 -17.95 7.86
N SER A 532 -41.89 -18.43 9.05
CA SER A 532 -42.82 -18.90 10.09
C SER A 532 -43.06 -17.81 11.14
N THR A 533 -42.12 -17.62 12.06
CA THR A 533 -42.26 -16.78 13.25
C THR A 533 -42.34 -15.28 12.92
N PHE A 534 -41.65 -14.81 11.88
CA PHE A 534 -41.67 -13.41 11.45
C PHE A 534 -42.52 -13.17 10.19
N LYS A 535 -43.42 -14.10 9.84
CA LYS A 535 -44.23 -14.04 8.60
C LYS A 535 -44.98 -12.71 8.43
N TYR A 536 -45.54 -12.16 9.51
CA TYR A 536 -46.24 -10.86 9.51
C TYR A 536 -45.41 -9.70 8.90
N ARG A 537 -44.07 -9.84 8.91
CA ARG A 537 -43.12 -8.89 8.34
C ARG A 537 -42.58 -9.29 6.96
N TYR A 538 -42.43 -10.58 6.67
CA TYR A 538 -41.75 -11.08 5.46
C TYR A 538 -42.67 -11.66 4.38
N ASP A 539 -43.98 -11.77 4.63
CA ASP A 539 -44.95 -12.19 3.63
C ASP A 539 -44.97 -11.22 2.42
N GLY A 540 -44.62 -11.74 1.24
CA GLY A 540 -44.53 -10.99 -0.02
C GLY A 540 -43.39 -9.96 -0.10
N LYS A 541 -42.46 -9.89 0.85
CA LYS A 541 -41.37 -8.90 0.85
C LYS A 541 -40.12 -9.31 1.64
N ILE A 542 -38.96 -9.11 1.02
CA ILE A 542 -37.64 -9.22 1.66
C ILE A 542 -36.80 -7.94 1.41
N THR A 543 -35.72 -7.72 2.16
CA THR A 543 -34.75 -6.65 1.85
C THR A 543 -33.64 -7.18 0.95
N ASN A 544 -33.07 -6.31 0.11
CA ASN A 544 -32.13 -6.70 -0.93
C ASN A 544 -30.86 -7.35 -0.33
N TYR A 545 -30.31 -6.76 0.73
CA TYR A 545 -29.17 -7.33 1.47
C TYR A 545 -29.51 -8.65 2.17
N LEU A 546 -30.72 -8.82 2.72
CA LEU A 546 -31.08 -10.07 3.39
C LEU A 546 -31.21 -11.21 2.38
N HIS A 547 -31.83 -10.96 1.22
CA HIS A 547 -31.83 -11.89 0.10
C HIS A 547 -30.41 -12.24 -0.37
N LYS A 548 -29.56 -11.24 -0.66
CA LYS A 548 -28.16 -11.50 -1.08
C LYS A 548 -27.37 -12.30 -0.03
N THR A 549 -27.58 -12.02 1.26
CA THR A 549 -26.95 -12.75 2.38
C THR A 549 -27.40 -14.20 2.43
N LEU A 550 -28.69 -14.48 2.23
CA LEU A 550 -29.26 -15.82 2.36
C LEU A 550 -29.04 -16.70 1.12
N ALA A 551 -28.99 -16.10 -0.08
CA ALA A 551 -28.92 -16.82 -1.35
C ALA A 551 -27.49 -16.96 -1.93
N HIS A 552 -26.72 -15.87 -2.00
CA HIS A 552 -25.53 -15.82 -2.88
C HIS A 552 -24.18 -15.89 -2.15
N VAL A 553 -24.13 -15.75 -0.82
CA VAL A 553 -22.84 -15.73 -0.09
C VAL A 553 -21.99 -16.99 -0.31
N PRO A 554 -22.52 -18.24 -0.32
CA PRO A 554 -21.71 -19.42 -0.60
C PRO A 554 -21.06 -19.39 -1.98
N GLU A 555 -21.84 -19.08 -3.02
CA GLU A 555 -21.41 -19.02 -4.43
C GLU A 555 -20.34 -17.93 -4.65
N ILE A 556 -20.50 -16.76 -4.03
CA ILE A 556 -19.50 -15.69 -4.08
C ILE A 556 -18.22 -16.10 -3.33
N VAL A 557 -18.31 -16.77 -2.17
CA VAL A 557 -17.11 -17.20 -1.41
C VAL A 557 -16.39 -18.37 -2.09
N GLU A 558 -17.11 -19.23 -2.79
CA GLU A 558 -16.53 -20.32 -3.59
C GLU A 558 -15.73 -19.78 -4.79
N ARG A 559 -16.27 -18.76 -5.49
CA ARG A 559 -15.59 -18.08 -6.60
C ARG A 559 -14.47 -17.13 -6.16
N ASP A 560 -14.76 -16.17 -5.29
CA ASP A 560 -13.83 -15.07 -4.95
C ASP A 560 -12.91 -15.41 -3.76
N GLY A 561 -13.08 -16.58 -3.12
CA GLY A 561 -12.37 -17.04 -1.91
C GLY A 561 -12.69 -16.26 -0.62
N SER A 562 -13.15 -15.02 -0.73
CA SER A 562 -13.53 -14.12 0.37
C SER A 562 -14.46 -13.03 -0.15
N ILE A 563 -15.34 -12.52 0.72
CA ILE A 563 -16.09 -11.27 0.48
C ILE A 563 -15.49 -10.10 1.29
N GLY A 564 -15.06 -10.36 2.53
CA GLY A 564 -14.65 -9.31 3.47
C GLY A 564 -13.40 -8.54 3.05
N ALA A 565 -12.50 -9.14 2.26
CA ALA A 565 -11.34 -8.46 1.70
C ALA A 565 -11.69 -7.44 0.60
N TRP A 566 -12.79 -7.65 -0.13
CA TRP A 566 -13.22 -6.81 -1.27
C TRP A 566 -14.17 -5.67 -0.87
N ALA A 567 -14.56 -5.61 0.41
CA ALA A 567 -15.45 -4.59 0.94
C ALA A 567 -14.99 -3.13 0.70
N SER A 568 -15.98 -2.22 0.67
CA SER A 568 -15.82 -0.76 0.54
C SER A 568 -15.15 -0.08 1.74
N GLU A 569 -14.98 -0.78 2.87
CA GLU A 569 -14.56 -0.22 4.18
C GLU A 569 -13.20 0.52 4.13
N GLY A 570 -12.30 0.12 3.22
CA GLY A 570 -11.04 0.84 2.97
C GLY A 570 -11.25 2.23 2.36
N ASN A 571 -12.17 2.38 1.41
CA ASN A 571 -12.44 3.66 0.75
C ASN A 571 -13.39 4.56 1.56
N GLU A 572 -14.37 3.98 2.27
CA GLU A 572 -15.13 4.71 3.32
C GLU A 572 -14.18 5.30 4.38
N SER A 573 -13.10 4.58 4.73
CA SER A 573 -12.04 5.09 5.61
C SER A 573 -11.18 6.16 4.91
N GLY A 574 -10.89 6.01 3.61
CA GLY A 574 -10.29 7.05 2.77
C GLY A 574 -11.09 8.37 2.75
N ASN A 575 -12.43 8.31 2.75
CA ASN A 575 -13.29 9.50 2.82
C ASN A 575 -13.09 10.33 4.11
N LYS A 576 -12.67 9.71 5.22
CA LYS A 576 -12.27 10.41 6.45
C LYS A 576 -10.96 11.17 6.26
N LEU A 577 -10.01 10.61 5.52
CA LEU A 577 -8.77 11.30 5.13
C LEU A 577 -9.06 12.45 4.17
N PHE A 578 -9.90 12.25 3.15
CA PHE A 578 -10.30 13.31 2.22
C PHE A 578 -10.93 14.51 2.95
N ARG A 579 -11.90 14.29 3.84
CA ARG A 579 -12.50 15.36 4.65
C ARG A 579 -11.48 16.08 5.52
N ARG A 580 -10.46 15.37 6.03
CA ARG A 580 -9.37 15.98 6.79
C ARG A 580 -8.49 16.83 5.87
N PHE A 581 -8.03 16.29 4.76
CA PHE A 581 -7.14 16.98 3.82
C PHE A 581 -7.80 18.16 3.08
N HIS A 582 -9.11 18.14 2.84
CA HIS A 582 -9.84 19.27 2.23
C HIS A 582 -9.96 20.49 3.19
N VAL A 583 -9.76 20.30 4.49
CA VAL A 583 -9.78 21.40 5.49
C VAL A 583 -8.37 21.96 5.75
N TRP A 584 -7.32 21.39 5.13
CA TRP A 584 -5.90 21.58 5.46
C TRP A 584 -5.06 22.29 4.37
#